data_AF-A0A9D9JIR6-F1
#
_entry.id   AF-A0A9D9JIR6-F1
#
_cell.length_a   1.000
_cell.length_b   1.000
_cell.length_c   1.000
_cell.angle_alpha   90.00
_cell.angle_beta   90.00
_cell.angle_gamma   90.00
#
_symmetry.space_group_name_H-M   'P 1'
#
loop_
_entity.id
_entity.type
_entity.pdbx_description
1 polymer ?
#
loop_
_entity_poly.entity_id
_entity_poly.type
_entity_poly.pdbx_seq_one_letter_code
_entity_poly.pdbx_strand_id
1 'polypeptide(L)'
;MKLDELPFDFERRRVSVVVQVAGRVPLLVTKGAPETILPLCTAYEDEEGVHPLDEPLRAQAAAQFRQLSAEGLRVLAVAWRHWEAERSIELPDESDLVFAGFLAFADPPLPEAAEAIRQLAADGVRIKLLTGDNELVTAAVCRAVGLPAERIVLGSELER
;
A
#
# COMPACT_ATOMS: atom_id res chain seq x y z
N MET A 1 -18.64 -4.60 14.55
CA MET A 1 -18.63 -6.06 14.30
C MET A 1 -18.30 -6.29 12.84
N LYS A 2 -17.38 -7.18 12.52
CA LYS A 2 -17.13 -7.61 11.14
C LYS A 2 -18.29 -8.51 10.69
N LEU A 3 -18.89 -8.20 9.54
CA LEU A 3 -20.01 -8.93 8.96
C LEU A 3 -19.53 -9.91 7.88
N ASP A 4 -18.63 -9.48 7.01
CA ASP A 4 -18.13 -10.27 5.89
C ASP A 4 -16.73 -9.80 5.45
N GLU A 5 -16.06 -10.55 4.59
CA GLU A 5 -14.80 -10.15 3.96
C GLU A 5 -14.60 -10.69 2.54
N LEU A 6 -13.93 -9.88 1.73
CA LEU A 6 -13.12 -10.38 0.61
C LEU A 6 -11.69 -10.49 1.11
N PRO A 7 -11.13 -11.71 1.27
CA PRO A 7 -9.80 -11.90 1.78
C PRO A 7 -8.75 -11.26 0.86
N PHE A 8 -7.56 -11.09 1.40
CA PHE A 8 -6.43 -10.57 0.63
C PHE A 8 -6.14 -11.46 -0.57
N ASP A 9 -5.92 -10.82 -1.72
CA ASP A 9 -5.60 -11.47 -2.98
C ASP A 9 -4.31 -10.85 -3.54
N PHE A 10 -3.37 -11.70 -3.97
CA PHE A 10 -2.04 -11.27 -4.41
C PHE A 10 -2.06 -10.56 -5.76
N GLU A 11 -3.05 -10.81 -6.62
CA GLU A 11 -3.20 -10.13 -7.90
C GLU A 11 -3.81 -8.73 -7.68
N ARG A 12 -4.86 -8.66 -6.84
CA ARG A 12 -5.58 -7.43 -6.50
C ARG A 12 -4.85 -6.54 -5.49
N ARG A 13 -3.94 -7.12 -4.70
CA ARG A 13 -3.11 -6.49 -3.65
C ARG A 13 -3.91 -5.68 -2.62
N ARG A 14 -5.11 -6.16 -2.28
CA ARG A 14 -6.01 -5.51 -1.33
C ARG A 14 -6.92 -6.52 -0.64
N VAL A 15 -7.49 -6.09 0.48
CA VAL A 15 -8.47 -6.81 1.30
C VAL A 15 -9.62 -5.86 1.60
N SER A 16 -10.83 -6.41 1.66
CA SER A 16 -12.03 -5.63 1.91
C SER A 16 -12.88 -6.29 2.98
N VAL A 17 -13.45 -5.50 3.88
CA VAL A 17 -14.28 -5.99 4.98
C VAL A 17 -15.56 -5.19 5.06
N VAL A 18 -16.67 -5.88 5.33
CA VAL A 18 -17.93 -5.24 5.70
C VAL A 18 -17.98 -5.15 7.21
N VAL A 19 -18.15 -3.95 7.74
CA VAL A 19 -18.16 -3.69 9.19
C VAL A 19 -19.44 -2.97 9.60
N GLN A 20 -20.12 -3.53 10.59
CA GLN A 20 -21.21 -2.87 11.30
C GLN A 20 -20.67 -2.03 12.45
N VAL A 21 -20.91 -0.73 12.41
CA VAL A 21 -20.71 0.19 13.54
C VAL A 21 -22.08 0.46 14.18
N ALA A 22 -22.17 0.40 15.50
CA ALA A 22 -23.46 0.51 16.20
C ALA A 22 -24.17 1.84 15.84
N GLY A 23 -25.44 1.75 15.45
CA GLY A 23 -26.27 2.90 15.08
C GLY A 23 -25.89 3.58 13.76
N ARG A 24 -25.01 2.98 12.94
CA ARG A 24 -24.62 3.49 11.63
C ARG A 24 -24.96 2.48 10.52
N VAL A 25 -25.05 2.97 9.29
CA VAL A 25 -25.08 2.11 8.10
C VAL A 25 -23.78 1.30 8.07
N PRO A 26 -23.81 -0.01 7.75
CA PRO A 26 -22.58 -0.78 7.57
C PRO A 26 -21.66 -0.13 6.55
N LEU A 27 -20.35 -0.34 6.70
CA LEU A 27 -19.35 0.18 5.78
C LEU A 27 -18.63 -0.97 5.11
N LEU A 28 -18.43 -0.85 3.80
CA LEU A 28 -17.37 -1.57 3.10
C LEU A 28 -16.09 -0.76 3.26
N VAL A 29 -15.06 -1.36 3.86
CA VAL A 29 -13.74 -0.76 4.02
C VAL A 29 -12.72 -1.59 3.26
N THR A 30 -11.98 -0.95 2.36
CA THR A 30 -10.96 -1.55 1.50
C THR A 30 -9.61 -0.97 1.85
N LYS A 31 -8.61 -1.83 2.07
CA LYS A 31 -7.21 -1.41 2.27
C LYS A 31 -6.24 -2.26 1.47
N GLY A 32 -5.12 -1.68 1.05
CA GLY A 32 -4.21 -2.31 0.10
C GLY A 32 -3.23 -1.35 -0.55
N ALA A 33 -2.59 -1.83 -1.61
CA ALA A 33 -1.61 -1.06 -2.37
C ALA A 33 -2.26 0.20 -2.99
N PRO A 34 -1.71 1.41 -2.78
CA PRO A 34 -2.23 2.66 -3.35
C PRO A 34 -2.56 2.61 -4.83
N GLU A 35 -1.72 1.96 -5.63
CA GLU A 35 -1.87 1.82 -7.08
C GLU A 35 -3.10 0.99 -7.47
N THR A 36 -3.56 0.12 -6.57
CA THR A 36 -4.74 -0.74 -6.80
C THR A 36 -6.02 -0.16 -6.22
N ILE A 37 -5.93 0.73 -5.22
CA ILE A 37 -7.09 1.33 -4.56
C ILE A 37 -7.49 2.64 -5.19
N LEU A 38 -6.52 3.51 -5.51
CA LEU A 38 -6.83 4.81 -6.11
C LEU A 38 -7.70 4.65 -7.35
N PRO A 39 -7.48 3.73 -8.30
CA PRO A 39 -8.35 3.56 -9.47
C PRO A 39 -9.81 3.18 -9.14
N LEU A 40 -10.07 2.65 -7.94
CA LEU A 40 -11.41 2.23 -7.49
C LEU A 40 -12.18 3.36 -6.81
N CYS A 41 -11.53 4.50 -6.57
CA CYS A 41 -12.10 5.62 -5.84
C CYS A 41 -12.69 6.68 -6.79
N THR A 42 -13.93 7.07 -6.54
CA THR A 42 -14.65 8.15 -7.25
C THR A 42 -14.79 9.41 -6.40
N ALA A 43 -14.57 9.30 -5.09
CA ALA A 43 -14.62 10.40 -4.14
C ALA A 43 -13.43 10.32 -3.15
N TYR A 44 -13.24 11.36 -2.37
CA TYR A 44 -12.36 11.39 -1.20
C TYR A 44 -13.07 12.06 -0.02
N GLU A 45 -12.58 11.83 1.19
CA GLU A 45 -13.08 12.44 2.41
C GLU A 45 -12.01 13.34 3.06
N ASP A 46 -12.41 14.51 3.52
CA ASP A 46 -11.61 15.42 4.35
C ASP A 46 -12.43 16.00 5.52
N GLU A 47 -11.94 17.06 6.16
CA GLU A 47 -12.61 17.72 7.30
C GLU A 47 -13.95 18.39 6.92
N GLU A 48 -14.14 18.75 5.65
CA GLU A 48 -15.34 19.41 5.14
C GLU A 48 -16.39 18.40 4.63
N GLY A 49 -15.96 17.18 4.28
CA GLY A 49 -16.82 16.05 4.01
C GLY A 49 -16.35 15.22 2.82
N VAL A 50 -17.31 14.68 2.05
CA VAL A 50 -17.02 13.82 0.90
C VAL A 50 -17.10 14.63 -0.39
N HIS A 51 -16.03 14.58 -1.18
CA HIS A 51 -15.85 15.35 -2.41
C HIS A 51 -15.48 14.46 -3.60
N PRO A 52 -15.79 14.84 -4.85
CA PRO A 52 -15.37 14.09 -6.02
C PRO A 52 -13.84 13.99 -6.11
N LEU A 53 -13.32 12.78 -6.39
CA LEU A 53 -11.91 12.55 -6.63
C LEU A 53 -11.65 12.63 -8.14
N ASP A 54 -11.32 13.83 -8.60
CA ASP A 54 -10.94 14.07 -9.99
C ASP A 54 -9.51 13.61 -10.30
N GLU A 55 -9.14 13.66 -11.58
CA GLU A 55 -7.83 13.21 -12.04
C GLU A 55 -6.66 14.04 -11.47
N PRO A 56 -6.73 15.39 -11.39
CA PRO A 56 -5.73 16.19 -10.69
C PRO A 56 -5.49 15.74 -9.24
N LEU A 57 -6.54 15.53 -8.45
CA LEU A 57 -6.41 15.09 -7.05
C LEU A 57 -5.88 13.66 -6.96
N ARG A 58 -6.31 12.77 -7.85
CA ARG A 58 -5.76 11.41 -7.95
C ARG A 58 -4.26 11.42 -8.24
N ALA A 59 -3.80 12.30 -9.13
CA ALA A 59 -2.39 12.48 -9.44
C ALA A 59 -1.60 13.03 -8.25
N GLN A 60 -2.19 13.94 -7.47
CA GLN A 60 -1.60 14.44 -6.21
C GLN A 60 -1.45 13.33 -5.17
N ALA A 61 -2.49 12.51 -4.96
CA ALA A 61 -2.42 11.37 -4.05
C ALA A 61 -1.34 10.36 -4.48
N ALA A 62 -1.24 10.07 -5.78
CA ALA A 62 -0.19 9.22 -6.33
C ALA A 62 1.22 9.81 -6.14
N ALA A 63 1.37 11.15 -6.23
CA ALA A 63 2.64 11.82 -5.95
C ALA A 63 3.03 11.72 -4.47
N GLN A 64 2.08 11.91 -3.56
CA GLN A 64 2.30 11.74 -2.12
C GLN A 64 2.73 10.31 -1.78
N PHE A 65 2.09 9.31 -2.37
CA PHE A 65 2.50 7.91 -2.23
C PHE A 65 3.96 7.69 -2.65
N ARG A 66 4.38 8.23 -3.80
CA ARG A 66 5.77 8.12 -4.27
C ARG A 66 6.75 8.79 -3.32
N GLN A 67 6.39 9.97 -2.79
CA GLN A 67 7.23 10.68 -1.83
C GLN A 67 7.43 9.85 -0.55
N LEU A 68 6.34 9.40 0.07
CA LEU A 68 6.40 8.57 1.28
C LEU A 68 7.21 7.28 1.06
N SER A 69 7.03 6.64 -0.09
CA SER A 69 7.79 5.43 -0.45
C SER A 69 9.28 5.72 -0.63
N ALA A 70 9.64 6.87 -1.22
CA ALA A 70 11.03 7.30 -1.38
C ALA A 70 11.72 7.64 -0.05
N GLU A 71 10.94 8.01 0.97
CA GLU A 71 11.38 8.15 2.36
C GLU A 71 11.57 6.79 3.06
N GLY A 72 11.25 5.68 2.39
CA GLY A 72 11.37 4.32 2.93
C GLY A 72 10.15 3.86 3.73
N LEU A 73 9.02 4.57 3.63
CA LEU A 73 7.79 4.21 4.34
C LEU A 73 6.97 3.22 3.50
N ARG A 74 6.48 2.16 4.15
CA ARG A 74 5.48 1.26 3.56
C ARG A 74 4.12 1.95 3.63
N VAL A 75 3.45 2.12 2.50
CA VAL A 75 2.20 2.88 2.41
C VAL A 75 1.04 1.99 2.02
N LEU A 76 -0.08 2.11 2.74
CA LEU A 76 -1.37 1.52 2.38
C LEU A 76 -2.38 2.63 2.11
N ALA A 77 -3.18 2.48 1.07
CA ALA A 77 -4.38 3.29 0.89
C ALA A 77 -5.54 2.67 1.66
N VAL A 78 -6.42 3.52 2.18
CA VAL A 78 -7.69 3.14 2.80
C VAL A 78 -8.80 3.87 2.07
N ALA A 79 -9.83 3.13 1.70
CA ALA A 79 -11.04 3.66 1.09
C ALA A 79 -12.28 2.97 1.66
N TRP A 80 -13.42 3.63 1.58
CA TRP A 80 -14.67 3.10 2.12
C TRP A 80 -15.87 3.47 1.26
N ARG A 81 -16.98 2.75 1.45
CA ARG A 81 -18.32 3.18 1.01
C ARG A 81 -19.38 2.62 1.94
N HIS A 82 -20.58 3.20 1.93
CA HIS A 82 -21.72 2.61 2.62
C HIS A 82 -22.07 1.25 1.99
N TRP A 83 -22.42 0.30 2.85
CA TRP A 83 -22.81 -1.05 2.46
C TRP A 83 -24.30 -1.24 2.77
N GLU A 84 -25.10 -1.08 1.71
CA GLU A 84 -26.58 -1.16 1.77
C GLU A 84 -27.11 -2.53 1.32
N ALA A 85 -26.23 -3.42 0.87
CA ALA A 85 -26.61 -4.71 0.33
C ALA A 85 -26.86 -5.75 1.43
N GLU A 86 -27.98 -6.49 1.31
CA GLU A 86 -28.32 -7.63 2.17
C GLU A 86 -27.81 -8.96 1.60
N ARG A 87 -26.57 -8.96 1.08
CA ARG A 87 -25.89 -10.14 0.53
C ARG A 87 -24.43 -10.17 0.97
N SER A 88 -23.75 -11.28 0.67
CA SER A 88 -22.29 -11.35 0.81
C SER A 88 -21.60 -10.39 -0.15
N ILE A 89 -20.40 -9.97 0.26
CA ILE A 89 -19.53 -9.13 -0.55
C ILE A 89 -18.93 -9.93 -1.72
N GLU A 90 -18.86 -9.30 -2.89
CA GLU A 90 -18.31 -9.88 -4.12
C GLU A 90 -17.28 -8.93 -4.76
N LEU A 91 -16.42 -9.45 -5.63
CA LEU A 91 -15.35 -8.66 -6.28
C LEU A 91 -15.82 -7.35 -6.94
N PRO A 92 -16.97 -7.29 -7.65
CA PRO A 92 -17.45 -6.04 -8.25
C PRO A 92 -17.80 -4.95 -7.23
N ASP A 93 -17.92 -5.29 -5.94
CA ASP A 93 -18.23 -4.31 -4.90
C ASP A 93 -17.04 -3.42 -4.54
N GLU A 94 -15.83 -3.78 -4.95
CA GLU A 94 -14.64 -2.95 -4.79
C GLU A 94 -14.58 -1.84 -5.86
N SER A 95 -15.64 -1.04 -5.95
CA SER A 95 -15.77 0.09 -6.88
C SER A 95 -16.46 1.28 -6.20
N ASP A 96 -16.33 2.45 -6.82
CA ASP A 96 -17.03 3.68 -6.40
C ASP A 96 -16.75 4.04 -4.93
N LEU A 97 -15.49 3.88 -4.53
CA LEU A 97 -15.05 4.08 -3.16
C LEU A 97 -14.77 5.57 -2.88
N VAL A 98 -14.87 5.93 -1.61
CA VAL A 98 -14.40 7.19 -1.02
C VAL A 98 -12.99 6.96 -0.48
N PHE A 99 -12.00 7.62 -1.04
CA PHE A 99 -10.63 7.59 -0.57
C PHE A 99 -10.51 8.33 0.77
N ALA A 100 -10.15 7.63 1.85
CA ALA A 100 -9.97 8.23 3.17
C ALA A 100 -8.54 8.71 3.42
N GLY A 101 -7.57 8.18 2.69
CA GLY A 101 -6.17 8.59 2.83
C GLY A 101 -5.18 7.43 2.87
N PHE A 102 -3.98 7.76 3.32
CA PHE A 102 -2.85 6.84 3.44
C PHE A 102 -2.52 6.52 4.88
N LEU A 103 -2.12 5.27 5.12
CA LEU A 103 -1.40 4.85 6.31
C LEU A 103 0.06 4.60 5.91
N ALA A 104 0.99 5.29 6.56
CA ALA A 104 2.42 5.15 6.31
C ALA A 104 3.11 4.51 7.53
N PHE A 105 3.88 3.46 7.28
CA PHE A 105 4.55 2.65 8.29
C PHE A 105 6.06 2.72 8.07
N ALA A 106 6.80 3.12 9.10
CA ALA A 106 8.25 2.99 9.11
C ALA A 106 8.64 1.57 9.50
N ASP A 107 9.53 0.97 8.73
CA ASP A 107 10.17 -0.33 9.03
C ASP A 107 11.69 -0.16 8.93
N PRO A 108 12.31 0.49 9.92
CA PRO A 108 13.73 0.83 9.84
C PRO A 108 14.58 -0.45 9.90
N PRO A 109 15.68 -0.52 9.13
CA PRO A 109 16.62 -1.63 9.25
C PRO A 109 17.18 -1.77 10.67
N LEU A 110 17.57 -2.99 11.03
CA LEU A 110 18.26 -3.24 12.29
C LEU A 110 19.53 -2.35 12.38
N PRO A 111 19.84 -1.77 13.56
CA PRO A 111 21.01 -0.90 13.72
C PRO A 111 22.33 -1.55 13.27
N GLU A 112 22.46 -2.87 13.46
CA GLU A 112 23.65 -3.65 13.13
C GLU A 112 23.72 -4.05 11.65
N ALA A 113 22.63 -3.92 10.89
CA ALA A 113 22.53 -4.41 9.52
C ALA A 113 23.60 -3.78 8.61
N ALA A 114 23.83 -2.47 8.76
CA ALA A 114 24.81 -1.75 7.94
C ALA A 114 26.25 -2.25 8.20
N GLU A 115 26.60 -2.55 9.46
CA GLU A 115 27.92 -3.10 9.80
C GLU A 115 28.07 -4.53 9.31
N ALA A 116 27.06 -5.38 9.50
CA ALA A 116 27.08 -6.75 9.01
C ALA A 116 27.25 -6.83 7.48
N ILE A 117 26.53 -5.97 6.74
CA ILE A 117 26.65 -5.88 5.27
C ILE A 117 28.07 -5.46 4.86
N ARG A 118 28.68 -4.48 5.54
CA ARG A 118 30.06 -4.05 5.28
C ARG A 118 31.07 -5.16 5.49
N GLN A 119 30.98 -5.88 6.61
CA GLN A 119 31.90 -6.96 6.95
C GLN A 119 31.81 -8.11 5.94
N LEU A 120 30.59 -8.56 5.63
CA LEU A 120 30.36 -9.60 4.62
C LEU A 120 30.90 -9.20 3.24
N ALA A 121 30.71 -7.93 2.83
CA ALA A 121 31.24 -7.43 1.58
C ALA A 121 32.79 -7.40 1.57
N ALA A 122 33.43 -7.03 2.69
CA ALA A 122 34.89 -7.05 2.85
C ALA A 122 35.47 -8.47 2.73
N ASP A 123 34.72 -9.47 3.17
CA ASP A 123 35.06 -10.90 3.03
C ASP A 123 34.79 -11.47 1.62
N GLY A 124 34.35 -10.63 0.68
CA GLY A 124 34.07 -11.02 -0.71
C GLY A 124 32.72 -11.71 -0.91
N VAL A 125 31.83 -11.66 0.08
CA VAL A 125 30.47 -12.22 -0.04
C VAL A 125 29.59 -11.27 -0.86
N ARG A 126 28.94 -11.80 -1.90
CA ARG A 126 27.95 -11.04 -2.68
C ARG A 126 26.59 -11.10 -1.99
N ILE A 127 26.07 -9.93 -1.64
CA ILE A 127 24.79 -9.76 -0.94
C ILE A 127 23.70 -9.40 -1.95
N LYS A 128 22.51 -9.96 -1.77
CA LYS A 128 21.30 -9.62 -2.55
C LYS A 128 20.14 -9.40 -1.59
N LEU A 129 19.33 -8.39 -1.85
CA LEU A 129 18.08 -8.13 -1.12
C LEU A 129 16.91 -8.72 -1.90
N LEU A 130 16.09 -9.54 -1.23
CA LEU A 130 14.81 -10.03 -1.73
C LEU A 130 13.72 -9.52 -0.78
N THR A 131 12.80 -8.71 -1.28
CA THR A 131 11.71 -8.12 -0.51
C THR A 131 10.41 -8.11 -1.32
N GLY A 132 9.28 -8.05 -0.64
CA GLY A 132 7.96 -7.81 -1.23
C GLY A 132 7.56 -6.34 -1.26
N ASP A 133 8.44 -5.43 -0.83
CA ASP A 133 8.21 -3.99 -0.92
C ASP A 133 8.39 -3.49 -2.36
N ASN A 134 7.85 -2.30 -2.64
CA ASN A 134 8.06 -1.63 -3.92
C ASN A 134 9.52 -1.17 -4.10
N GLU A 135 9.88 -0.82 -5.32
CA GLU A 135 11.23 -0.43 -5.71
C GLU A 135 11.74 0.83 -4.99
N LEU A 136 10.83 1.77 -4.65
CA LEU A 136 11.19 3.01 -3.97
C LEU A 136 11.59 2.75 -2.51
N VAL A 137 10.78 1.98 -1.78
CA VAL A 137 11.08 1.55 -0.42
C VAL A 137 12.35 0.71 -0.40
N THR A 138 12.47 -0.23 -1.35
CA THR A 138 13.67 -1.07 -1.49
C THR A 138 14.94 -0.24 -1.69
N ALA A 139 14.90 0.76 -2.58
CA ALA A 139 16.02 1.66 -2.81
C ALA A 139 16.38 2.48 -1.57
N ALA A 140 15.37 2.96 -0.83
CA ALA A 140 15.58 3.69 0.42
C ALA A 140 16.24 2.81 1.50
N VAL A 141 15.76 1.57 1.68
CA VAL A 141 16.34 0.60 2.62
C VAL A 141 17.79 0.26 2.25
N CYS A 142 18.06 -0.05 0.98
CA CYS A 142 19.42 -0.31 0.49
C CYS A 142 20.38 0.85 0.79
N ARG A 143 19.93 2.10 0.56
CA ARG A 143 20.69 3.31 0.88
C ARG A 143 20.97 3.43 2.38
N ALA A 144 19.97 3.14 3.21
CA ALA A 144 20.09 3.23 4.67
C ALA A 144 21.09 2.22 5.24
N VAL A 145 21.20 1.02 4.66
CA VAL A 145 22.15 -0.01 5.11
C VAL A 145 23.48 -0.01 4.36
N GLY A 146 23.66 0.89 3.39
CA GLY A 146 24.88 0.96 2.58
C GLY A 146 25.04 -0.20 1.59
N LEU A 147 23.95 -0.86 1.20
CA LEU A 147 23.95 -1.88 0.15
C LEU A 147 23.82 -1.20 -1.22
N PRO A 148 24.80 -1.36 -2.14
CA PRO A 148 24.70 -0.78 -3.49
C PRO A 148 23.52 -1.40 -4.25
N ALA A 149 22.54 -0.57 -4.60
CA ALA A 149 21.36 -0.96 -5.38
C ALA A 149 21.51 -0.57 -6.86
N GLU A 150 22.59 -1.03 -7.51
CA GLU A 150 22.87 -0.71 -8.92
C GLU A 150 21.78 -1.22 -9.87
N ARG A 151 21.13 -2.32 -9.50
CA ARG A 151 20.04 -2.92 -10.25
C ARG A 151 18.98 -3.47 -9.29
N ILE A 152 17.77 -2.94 -9.39
CA ILE A 152 16.56 -3.51 -8.80
C ILE A 152 15.86 -4.27 -9.92
N VAL A 153 15.43 -5.50 -9.64
CA VAL A 153 14.70 -6.35 -10.60
C VAL A 153 13.32 -6.62 -10.01
N LEU A 154 12.29 -6.21 -10.72
CA LEU A 154 10.90 -6.45 -10.34
C LEU A 154 10.50 -7.90 -10.65
N GLY A 155 9.52 -8.43 -9.93
CA GLY A 155 9.00 -9.78 -10.19
C GLY A 155 8.57 -10.00 -11.64
N SER A 156 7.94 -8.99 -12.25
CA SER A 156 7.53 -9.00 -13.66
C SER A 156 8.70 -9.08 -14.66
N GLU A 157 9.92 -8.79 -14.23
CA GLU A 157 11.13 -8.88 -15.05
C GLU A 157 11.85 -10.22 -14.89
N LEU A 158 11.54 -11.00 -13.85
CA LEU A 158 12.16 -12.32 -13.58
C LEU A 158 11.54 -13.45 -14.41
N GLU A 159 10.29 -13.30 -14.84
CA GLU A 159 9.56 -14.28 -15.65
C GLU A 159 9.86 -14.17 -17.16
N ARG A 160 10.78 -13.28 -17.55
CA ARG A 160 11.23 -13.07 -18.93
C ARG A 160 12.58 -13.71 -19.24
#